data_AF-A0A7W1NRZ5-F1
#
_entry.id   AF-A0A7W1NRZ5-F1
#
_cell.length_a   1.000
_cell.length_b   1.000
_cell.length_c   1.000
_cell.angle_alpha   90.00
_cell.angle_beta   90.00
_cell.angle_gamma   90.00
#
_symmetry.space_group_name_H-M   'P 1'
#
loop_
_entity.id
_entity.type
_entity.pdbx_description
1 polymer ?
#
loop_
_entity_poly.entity_id
_entity_poly.type
_entity_poly.pdbx_seq_one_letter_code
_entity_poly.pdbx_strand_id
1 'polypeptide(L)'
;MPATLNARPMPQRPANGLLAWEATIGYLRLQYHLDARLTLQAMANANLVTWNAYAVWGQNTEQVSEKLSMEAALRDLWSQVDHKHVIFESREAMLRRPVNYKDNEWLDGATETILRQMLDVFHIAYVYSWTLTVIYEPVEIADVRFQARLSVDKDGLNLLGQGATLRAACRDLLRVTAQNHIQRRARQTPKPNGS
;
A
#
# COMPACT_ATOMS: atom_id res chain seq x y z
N MET A 1 -8.64 44.72 26.40
CA MET A 1 -9.23 43.55 25.73
C MET A 1 -8.09 42.60 25.37
N PRO A 2 -7.89 41.47 26.07
CA PRO A 2 -6.83 40.54 25.71
C PRO A 2 -7.28 39.75 24.48
N ALA A 3 -6.45 39.73 23.44
CA ALA A 3 -6.67 38.93 22.25
C ALA A 3 -6.65 37.44 22.62
N THR A 4 -7.78 36.74 22.41
CA THR A 4 -7.81 35.29 22.44
C THR A 4 -6.96 34.77 21.29
N LEU A 5 -5.72 34.37 21.59
CA LEU A 5 -4.88 33.59 20.71
C LEU A 5 -5.64 32.29 20.40
N ASN A 6 -6.25 32.20 19.23
CA ASN A 6 -6.78 30.96 18.68
C ASN A 6 -5.59 30.02 18.48
N ALA A 7 -5.23 29.26 19.53
CA ALA A 7 -4.26 28.19 19.43
C ALA A 7 -4.79 27.22 18.37
N ARG A 8 -4.08 27.11 17.25
CA ARG A 8 -4.38 26.08 16.25
C ARG A 8 -4.39 24.73 16.98
N PRO A 9 -5.43 23.90 16.81
CA PRO A 9 -5.43 22.58 17.42
C PRO A 9 -4.18 21.84 16.95
N MET A 10 -3.44 21.26 17.90
CA MET A 10 -2.28 20.44 17.57
C MET A 10 -2.73 19.33 16.60
N PRO A 11 -1.96 19.06 15.54
CA PRO A 11 -2.31 18.00 14.62
C PRO A 11 -2.40 16.69 15.37
N GLN A 12 -3.52 16.01 15.18
CA GLN A 12 -3.74 14.72 15.82
C GLN A 12 -2.83 13.69 15.17
N ARG A 13 -2.36 12.76 16.00
CA ARG A 13 -1.66 11.57 15.51
C ARG A 13 -2.57 10.83 14.53
N PRO A 14 -2.04 10.34 13.39
CA PRO A 14 -2.81 9.55 12.44
C PRO A 14 -3.49 8.34 13.10
N ALA A 15 -4.69 8.00 12.64
CA ALA A 15 -5.54 7.01 13.30
C ALA A 15 -5.00 5.57 13.22
N ASN A 16 -4.15 5.27 12.24
CA ASN A 16 -3.52 3.98 12.07
C ASN A 16 -2.10 4.11 11.47
N GLY A 17 -1.34 3.01 11.50
CA GLY A 17 0.03 2.97 11.02
C GLY A 17 0.20 3.28 9.53
N LEU A 18 -0.74 2.84 8.67
CA LEU A 18 -0.71 3.18 7.24
C LEU A 18 -0.92 4.68 7.01
N LEU A 19 -1.88 5.31 7.68
CA LEU A 19 -2.09 6.76 7.59
C LEU A 19 -0.89 7.56 8.14
N ALA A 20 -0.18 7.00 9.12
CA ALA A 20 1.07 7.58 9.60
C ALA A 20 2.18 7.53 8.55
N TRP A 21 2.27 6.41 7.82
CA TRP A 21 3.13 6.32 6.65
C TRP A 21 2.71 7.28 5.54
N GLU A 22 1.43 7.39 5.21
CA GLU A 22 0.93 8.35 4.23
C GLU A 22 1.31 9.80 4.58
N ALA A 23 1.14 10.17 5.86
CA ALA A 23 1.51 11.47 6.39
C ALA A 23 3.03 11.71 6.39
N THR A 24 3.82 10.65 6.63
CA THR A 24 5.29 10.69 6.61
C THR A 24 5.82 10.89 5.20
N ILE A 25 5.35 10.10 4.22
CA ILE A 25 5.73 10.30 2.82
C ILE A 25 5.24 11.65 2.31
N GLY A 26 4.03 12.09 2.70
CA GLY A 26 3.53 13.42 2.38
C GLY A 26 4.42 14.54 2.95
N TYR A 27 4.89 14.39 4.18
CA TYR A 27 5.87 15.31 4.77
C TYR A 27 7.19 15.29 4.00
N LEU A 28 7.73 14.10 3.70
CA LEU A 28 8.96 13.93 2.93
C LEU A 28 8.86 14.62 1.56
N ARG A 29 7.70 14.50 0.91
CA ARG A 29 7.44 15.13 -0.38
C ARG A 29 7.46 16.65 -0.30
N LEU A 30 6.83 17.21 0.73
CA LEU A 30 6.69 18.65 0.91
C LEU A 30 8.00 19.31 1.36
N GLN A 31 8.80 18.63 2.18
CA GLN A 31 10.00 19.21 2.80
C GLN A 31 11.30 18.87 2.07
N TYR A 32 11.40 17.69 1.44
CA TYR A 32 12.66 17.22 0.86
C TYR A 32 12.57 17.03 -0.66
N HIS A 33 11.75 16.10 -1.15
CA HIS A 33 11.80 15.72 -2.57
C HIS A 33 10.46 15.25 -3.14
N LEU A 34 10.13 15.71 -4.35
CA LEU A 34 8.86 15.41 -5.04
C LEU A 34 8.68 13.93 -5.41
N ASP A 35 9.76 13.13 -5.40
CA ASP A 35 9.75 11.70 -5.70
C ASP A 35 9.42 10.82 -4.48
N ALA A 36 9.15 11.43 -3.32
CA ALA A 36 8.87 10.69 -2.11
C ALA A 36 7.67 9.73 -2.29
N ARG A 37 7.90 8.44 -2.05
CA ARG A 37 6.89 7.37 -2.22
C ARG A 37 7.11 6.19 -1.29
N LEU A 38 6.02 5.47 -1.03
CA LEU A 38 6.03 4.18 -0.33
C LEU A 38 5.57 3.08 -1.29
N THR A 39 6.31 1.99 -1.34
CA THR A 39 5.95 0.79 -2.10
C THR A 39 5.84 -0.40 -1.16
N LEU A 40 4.76 -1.17 -1.30
CA LEU A 40 4.53 -2.42 -0.59
C LEU A 40 4.39 -3.53 -1.63
N GLN A 41 5.02 -4.67 -1.39
CA GLN A 41 4.93 -5.82 -2.28
C GLN A 41 4.54 -7.06 -1.51
N ALA A 42 3.45 -7.69 -1.90
CA ALA A 42 3.10 -9.03 -1.46
C ALA A 42 3.50 -10.02 -2.56
N MET A 43 4.34 -10.99 -2.20
CA MET A 43 4.86 -12.00 -3.12
C MET A 43 4.36 -13.37 -2.65
N ALA A 44 3.67 -14.09 -3.53
CA ALA A 44 3.28 -15.47 -3.26
C ALA A 44 4.36 -16.44 -3.71
N ASN A 45 4.85 -17.26 -2.77
CA ASN A 45 5.75 -18.37 -3.04
C ASN A 45 5.16 -19.67 -2.46
N ALA A 46 4.76 -20.59 -3.35
CA ALA A 46 4.14 -21.88 -3.07
C ALA A 46 2.96 -21.83 -2.07
N ASN A 47 3.24 -21.72 -0.79
CA ASN A 47 2.26 -21.76 0.31
C ASN A 47 2.32 -20.55 1.24
N LEU A 48 3.20 -19.58 0.97
CA LEU A 48 3.40 -18.42 1.84
C LEU A 48 3.33 -17.13 1.02
N VAL A 49 2.67 -16.12 1.58
CA VAL A 49 2.73 -14.74 1.10
C VAL A 49 3.70 -13.98 2.00
N THR A 50 4.77 -13.45 1.41
CA THR A 50 5.72 -12.57 2.10
C THR A 50 5.55 -11.13 1.65
N TRP A 51 5.95 -10.21 2.51
CA TRP A 51 5.83 -8.77 2.31
C TRP A 51 7.19 -8.10 2.29
N ASN A 52 7.39 -7.26 1.28
CA ASN A 52 8.48 -6.31 1.20
C ASN A 52 7.91 -4.89 1.29
N ALA A 53 8.69 -3.96 1.82
CA ALA A 53 8.32 -2.55 1.87
C ALA A 53 9.52 -1.67 1.55
N TYR A 54 9.29 -0.59 0.81
CA TYR A 54 10.30 0.34 0.33
C TYR A 54 9.84 1.77 0.53
N ALA A 55 10.72 2.63 1.03
CA ALA A 55 10.51 4.08 1.05
C ALA A 55 11.64 4.75 0.26
N VAL A 56 11.27 5.64 -0.66
CA VAL A 56 12.22 6.39 -1.50
C VAL A 56 11.94 7.88 -1.32
N TRP A 57 12.99 8.69 -1.20
CA TRP A 57 12.94 10.15 -1.28
C TRP A 57 14.33 10.70 -1.64
N GLY A 58 14.44 11.43 -2.75
CA GLY A 58 15.71 11.90 -3.28
C GLY A 58 16.69 10.76 -3.56
N GLN A 59 17.88 10.80 -2.94
CA GLN A 59 18.89 9.73 -3.06
C GLN A 59 18.72 8.63 -2.01
N ASN A 60 17.76 8.75 -1.10
CA ASN A 60 17.58 7.79 -0.01
C ASN A 60 16.61 6.69 -0.46
N THR A 61 16.99 5.46 -0.17
CA THR A 61 16.14 4.28 -0.38
C THR A 61 16.32 3.36 0.81
N GLU A 62 15.22 3.11 1.51
CA GLU A 62 15.18 2.15 2.61
C GLU A 62 14.25 1.01 2.24
N GLN A 63 14.63 -0.21 2.61
CA GLN A 63 13.89 -1.41 2.26
C GLN A 63 13.94 -2.49 3.32
N VAL A 64 12.83 -3.20 3.46
CA VAL A 64 12.74 -4.47 4.19
C VAL A 64 12.14 -5.53 3.27
N SER A 65 12.56 -6.76 3.48
CA SER A 65 12.10 -7.90 2.68
C SER A 65 11.66 -9.06 3.56
N GLU A 66 10.87 -9.94 2.96
CA GLU A 66 10.52 -11.27 3.50
C GLU A 66 9.80 -11.24 4.85
N LYS A 67 8.94 -10.24 5.08
CA LYS A 67 8.12 -10.16 6.29
C LYS A 67 6.84 -10.98 6.15
N LEU A 68 6.36 -11.54 7.25
CA LEU A 68 5.16 -12.40 7.25
C LEU A 68 3.85 -11.61 7.15
N SER A 69 3.90 -10.31 7.35
CA SER A 69 2.72 -9.44 7.26
C SER A 69 3.12 -8.04 6.79
N MET A 70 2.14 -7.31 6.26
CA MET A 70 2.33 -5.94 5.82
C MET A 70 2.66 -5.01 6.99
N GLU A 71 2.04 -5.24 8.14
CA GLU A 71 2.27 -4.50 9.39
C GLU A 71 3.70 -4.67 9.89
N ALA A 72 4.23 -5.90 9.83
CA ALA A 72 5.62 -6.18 10.16
C ALA A 72 6.58 -5.48 9.19
N ALA A 73 6.27 -5.48 7.88
CA ALA A 73 7.05 -4.76 6.89
C ALA A 73 7.06 -3.25 7.13
N LEU A 74 5.90 -2.63 7.38
CA LEU A 74 5.81 -1.20 7.64
C LEU A 74 6.53 -0.77 8.92
N ARG A 75 6.48 -1.60 9.97
CA ARG A 75 7.18 -1.36 11.25
C ARG A 75 8.69 -1.45 11.10
N ASP A 76 9.16 -2.52 10.49
CA ASP A 76 10.60 -2.74 10.32
C ASP A 76 11.20 -1.72 9.34
N LEU A 77 10.44 -1.32 8.30
CA LEU A 77 10.84 -0.23 7.42
C LEU A 77 11.02 1.07 8.20
N TRP A 78 10.08 1.39 9.12
CA TRP A 78 10.20 2.59 9.93
C TRP A 78 11.42 2.53 10.83
N SER A 79 11.68 1.37 11.45
CA SER A 79 12.87 1.17 12.28
C SER A 79 14.17 1.48 11.51
N GLN A 80 14.26 1.05 10.25
CA GLN A 80 15.42 1.39 9.40
C GLN A 80 15.50 2.89 9.10
N VAL A 81 14.37 3.50 8.74
CA VAL A 81 14.30 4.93 8.43
C VAL A 81 14.71 5.77 9.65
N ASP A 82 14.13 5.49 10.81
CA ASP A 82 14.36 6.21 12.06
C ASP A 82 15.81 6.07 12.58
N HIS A 83 16.43 4.91 12.33
CA HIS A 83 17.81 4.66 12.72
C HIS A 83 18.82 5.46 11.86
N LYS A 84 18.52 5.64 10.57
CA LYS A 84 19.46 6.24 9.60
C LYS A 84 19.23 7.72 9.35
N HIS A 85 18.00 8.20 9.55
CA HIS A 85 17.56 9.51 9.08
C HIS A 85 16.85 10.31 10.16
N VAL A 86 17.24 11.58 10.31
CA VAL A 86 16.48 12.56 11.10
C VAL A 86 15.55 13.30 10.15
N ILE A 87 14.31 12.82 10.03
CA ILE A 87 13.34 13.34 9.05
C ILE A 87 12.53 14.53 9.59
N PHE A 88 12.15 14.51 10.87
CA PHE A 88 11.20 15.48 11.39
C PHE A 88 11.90 16.62 12.14
N GLU A 89 11.76 17.84 11.62
CA GLU A 89 12.44 19.03 12.15
C GLU A 89 11.69 19.69 13.30
N SER A 90 10.39 19.41 13.43
CA SER A 90 9.54 19.96 14.48
C SER A 90 8.87 18.86 15.30
N ARG A 91 8.63 19.16 16.60
CA ARG A 91 7.86 18.29 17.49
C ARG A 91 6.46 17.97 16.94
N GLU A 92 5.87 18.94 16.25
CA GLU A 92 4.58 18.78 15.59
C GLU A 92 4.66 17.74 14.45
N ALA A 93 5.70 17.80 13.62
CA ALA A 93 5.90 16.84 12.54
C ALA A 93 6.23 15.43 13.07
N MET A 94 6.91 15.32 14.22
CA MET A 94 7.17 14.03 14.87
C MET A 94 5.90 13.25 15.23
N LEU A 95 4.73 13.89 15.33
CA LEU A 95 3.44 13.20 15.55
C LEU A 95 3.03 12.33 14.36
N ARG A 96 3.66 12.51 13.19
CA ARG A 96 3.40 11.73 11.96
C ARG A 96 4.17 10.41 11.92
N ARG A 97 5.12 10.18 12.84
CA ARG A 97 5.96 8.98 12.87
C ARG A 97 5.10 7.71 12.88
N PRO A 98 5.35 6.73 11.99
CA PRO A 98 4.67 5.44 11.97
C PRO A 98 5.25 4.49 13.04
N VAL A 99 5.19 4.91 14.30
CA VAL A 99 5.74 4.18 15.46
C VAL A 99 4.70 4.06 16.57
N ASN A 100 4.83 3.06 17.44
CA ASN A 100 3.97 2.82 18.61
C ASN A 100 2.49 2.54 18.26
N TYR A 101 2.21 1.94 17.10
CA TYR A 101 0.89 1.37 16.78
C TYR A 101 0.88 -0.09 17.20
N LYS A 102 -0.20 -0.54 17.85
CA LYS A 102 -0.41 -1.97 18.15
C LYS A 102 -0.59 -2.74 16.84
N ASP A 103 -0.45 -4.05 16.90
CA ASP A 103 -0.55 -4.92 15.72
C ASP A 103 -1.87 -4.74 14.96
N ASN A 104 -2.98 -4.52 15.67
CA ASN A 104 -4.30 -4.27 15.11
C ASN A 104 -4.61 -2.79 14.80
N GLU A 105 -3.63 -1.89 14.93
CA GLU A 105 -3.77 -0.45 14.67
C GLU A 105 -2.98 -0.01 13.42
N TRP A 106 -2.43 -0.95 12.64
CA TRP A 106 -1.71 -0.62 11.41
C TRP A 106 -2.63 -0.35 10.24
N LEU A 107 -3.79 -1.00 10.21
CA LEU A 107 -4.85 -0.81 9.23
C LEU A 107 -6.18 -0.58 9.94
N ASP A 108 -7.11 0.11 9.28
CA ASP A 108 -8.51 0.01 9.65
C ASP A 108 -9.08 -1.35 9.21
N GLY A 109 -10.07 -1.86 9.96
CA GLY A 109 -10.62 -3.20 9.71
C GLY A 109 -11.24 -3.38 8.32
N ALA A 110 -11.75 -2.31 7.70
CA ALA A 110 -12.32 -2.41 6.35
C ALA A 110 -11.23 -2.54 5.28
N THR A 111 -10.09 -1.86 5.46
CA THR A 111 -8.91 -1.99 4.60
C THR A 111 -8.24 -3.36 4.78
N GLU A 112 -8.10 -3.85 6.01
CA GLU A 112 -7.57 -5.19 6.28
C GLU A 112 -8.44 -6.28 5.62
N THR A 113 -9.76 -6.18 5.78
CA THR A 113 -10.72 -7.15 5.21
C THR A 113 -10.60 -7.24 3.69
N ILE A 114 -10.60 -6.10 2.98
CA ILE A 114 -10.52 -6.13 1.52
C ILE A 114 -9.16 -6.63 1.02
N LEU A 115 -8.08 -6.28 1.74
CA LEU A 115 -6.75 -6.72 1.38
C LEU A 115 -6.64 -8.24 1.52
N ARG A 116 -7.08 -8.80 2.65
CA ARG A 116 -7.09 -10.25 2.87
C ARG A 116 -7.92 -10.98 1.81
N GLN A 117 -9.16 -10.52 1.57
CA GLN A 117 -10.01 -11.10 0.52
C GLN A 117 -9.33 -11.07 -0.85
N MET A 118 -8.61 -10.00 -1.17
CA MET A 118 -7.89 -9.87 -2.42
C MET A 118 -6.72 -10.87 -2.52
N LEU A 119 -5.91 -11.01 -1.47
CA LEU A 119 -4.82 -12.00 -1.45
C LEU A 119 -5.37 -13.43 -1.56
N ASP A 120 -6.48 -13.74 -0.88
CA ASP A 120 -7.15 -15.05 -0.94
C ASP A 120 -7.63 -15.34 -2.37
N VAL A 121 -8.27 -14.37 -3.02
CA VAL A 121 -8.69 -14.49 -4.43
C VAL A 121 -7.51 -14.72 -5.34
N PHE A 122 -6.40 -14.00 -5.15
CA PHE A 122 -5.20 -14.16 -5.98
C PHE A 122 -4.56 -15.52 -5.77
N HIS A 123 -4.48 -16.00 -4.53
CA HIS A 123 -3.95 -17.32 -4.22
C HIS A 123 -4.77 -18.44 -4.85
N ILE A 124 -6.11 -18.32 -4.85
CA ILE A 124 -7.01 -19.30 -5.48
C ILE A 124 -6.95 -19.22 -7.02
N ALA A 125 -6.99 -18.01 -7.57
CA ALA A 125 -7.06 -17.81 -9.02
C ALA A 125 -5.72 -18.03 -9.74
N TYR A 126 -4.61 -17.76 -9.05
CA TYR A 126 -3.26 -17.81 -9.59
C TYR A 126 -2.42 -18.74 -8.70
N VAL A 127 -2.52 -20.04 -9.00
CA VAL A 127 -1.81 -21.15 -8.30
C VAL A 127 -0.28 -21.00 -8.33
N TYR A 128 0.25 -20.14 -9.22
CA TYR A 128 1.67 -19.89 -9.40
C TYR A 128 2.03 -18.43 -9.16
N SER A 129 3.31 -18.19 -8.87
CA SER A 129 3.94 -16.93 -8.47
C SER A 129 3.20 -15.68 -9.00
N TRP A 130 2.62 -14.95 -8.05
CA TRP A 130 2.06 -13.63 -8.29
C TRP A 130 2.71 -12.63 -7.36
N THR A 131 2.80 -11.40 -7.86
CA THR A 131 3.27 -10.25 -7.10
C THR A 131 2.19 -9.19 -7.13
N LEU A 132 1.72 -8.78 -5.96
CA LEU A 132 0.94 -7.58 -5.77
C LEU A 132 1.89 -6.46 -5.37
N THR A 133 1.99 -5.41 -6.19
CA THR A 133 2.71 -4.18 -5.86
C THR A 133 1.70 -3.08 -5.57
N VAL A 134 1.79 -2.47 -4.40
CA VAL A 134 1.01 -1.29 -4.00
C VAL A 134 1.96 -0.12 -3.88
N ILE A 135 1.67 0.97 -4.58
CA ILE A 135 2.46 2.22 -4.53
C ILE A 135 1.56 3.31 -3.97
N TYR A 136 2.07 4.03 -2.98
CA TYR A 136 1.49 5.27 -2.48
C TYR A 136 2.40 6.46 -2.86
N GLU A 137 1.80 7.43 -3.55
CA GLU A 137 2.42 8.71 -3.88
C GLU A 137 1.50 9.86 -3.47
N PRO A 138 1.96 10.87 -2.70
CA PRO A 138 1.15 12.00 -2.28
C PRO A 138 0.99 13.03 -3.41
N VAL A 139 0.30 12.63 -4.47
CA VAL A 139 -0.04 13.46 -5.63
C VAL A 139 -1.36 14.21 -5.42
N GLU A 140 -1.53 15.31 -6.15
CA GLU A 140 -2.71 16.18 -6.04
C GLU A 140 -4.00 15.48 -6.44
N ILE A 141 -3.94 14.68 -7.52
CA ILE A 141 -5.07 13.91 -8.02
C ILE A 141 -5.32 12.74 -7.08
N ALA A 142 -6.37 12.85 -6.26
CA ALA A 142 -6.67 11.86 -5.23
C ALA A 142 -6.77 10.43 -5.79
N ASP A 143 -7.48 10.23 -6.90
CA ASP A 143 -7.78 8.90 -7.44
C ASP A 143 -6.59 8.09 -7.92
N VAL A 144 -5.39 8.68 -8.01
CA VAL A 144 -4.16 7.99 -8.42
C VAL A 144 -3.11 7.91 -7.31
N ARG A 145 -3.44 8.33 -6.08
CA ARG A 145 -2.53 8.28 -4.93
C ARG A 145 -2.10 6.87 -4.57
N PHE A 146 -3.05 5.93 -4.61
CA PHE A 146 -2.75 4.51 -4.49
C PHE A 146 -2.87 3.83 -5.85
N GLN A 147 -1.84 3.08 -6.21
CA GLN A 147 -1.82 2.21 -7.38
C GLN A 147 -1.52 0.79 -6.93
N ALA A 148 -2.44 -0.14 -7.20
CA ALA A 148 -2.27 -1.56 -6.91
C ALA A 148 -2.12 -2.31 -8.24
N ARG A 149 -1.00 -3.01 -8.41
CA ARG A 149 -0.68 -3.79 -9.60
C ARG A 149 -0.56 -5.26 -9.23
N LEU A 150 -1.30 -6.12 -9.91
CA LEU A 150 -1.10 -7.56 -9.88
C LEU A 150 -0.30 -7.98 -11.11
N SER A 151 0.81 -8.68 -10.89
CA SER A 151 1.63 -9.31 -11.92
C SER A 151 1.68 -10.81 -11.70
N VAL A 152 1.43 -11.60 -12.75
CA VAL A 152 1.48 -13.07 -12.72
C VAL A 152 2.46 -13.55 -13.79
N ASP A 153 3.56 -14.17 -13.35
CA ASP A 153 4.74 -14.42 -14.20
C ASP A 153 4.42 -15.34 -15.39
N LYS A 154 3.72 -16.44 -15.12
CA LYS A 154 3.46 -17.50 -16.09
C LYS A 154 2.59 -17.04 -17.27
N ASP A 155 1.70 -16.10 -17.01
CA ASP A 155 0.69 -15.64 -17.96
C ASP A 155 1.02 -14.28 -18.58
N GLY A 156 2.07 -13.62 -18.10
CA GLY A 156 2.35 -12.22 -18.42
C GLY A 156 1.20 -11.28 -18.04
N LEU A 157 0.30 -11.72 -17.17
CA LEU A 157 -0.90 -10.99 -16.79
C LEU A 157 -0.49 -9.83 -15.89
N ASN A 158 -0.86 -8.62 -16.31
CA ASN A 158 -0.64 -7.40 -15.54
C ASN A 158 -1.96 -6.65 -15.44
N LEU A 159 -2.48 -6.53 -14.22
CA LEU A 159 -3.71 -5.80 -13.91
C LEU A 159 -3.39 -4.64 -12.99
N LEU A 160 -4.11 -3.53 -13.18
CA LEU A 160 -3.94 -2.30 -12.43
C LEU A 160 -5.29 -1.88 -11.83
N GLY A 161 -5.27 -1.51 -10.55
CA GLY A 161 -6.35 -0.80 -9.89
C GLY A 161 -5.81 0.46 -9.22
N GLN A 162 -6.63 1.49 -9.12
CA GLN A 162 -6.23 2.78 -8.55
C GLN A 162 -7.29 3.34 -7.61
N GLY A 163 -6.89 4.25 -6.72
CA GLY A 163 -7.84 5.03 -5.94
C GLY A 163 -7.20 5.98 -4.94
N ALA A 164 -8.05 6.78 -4.31
CA ALA A 164 -7.65 7.73 -3.26
C ALA A 164 -7.18 7.09 -1.94
N THR A 165 -7.43 5.79 -1.77
CA THR A 165 -7.04 5.02 -0.58
C THR A 165 -6.60 3.64 -1.01
N LEU A 166 -5.82 2.95 -0.18
CA LEU A 166 -5.47 1.53 -0.39
C LEU A 166 -6.72 0.68 -0.65
N ARG A 167 -7.77 0.88 0.17
CA ARG A 167 -9.05 0.17 0.03
C ARG A 167 -9.69 0.39 -1.34
N ALA A 168 -9.67 1.63 -1.85
CA ALA A 168 -10.23 1.94 -3.17
C ALA A 168 -9.44 1.25 -4.29
N ALA A 169 -8.10 1.32 -4.23
CA ALA A 169 -7.23 0.64 -5.19
C ALA A 169 -7.41 -0.88 -5.18
N CYS A 170 -7.55 -1.51 -4.01
CA CYS A 170 -7.83 -2.94 -3.88
C CYS A 170 -9.20 -3.31 -4.48
N ARG A 171 -10.25 -2.51 -4.22
CA ARG A 171 -11.58 -2.74 -4.78
C ARG A 171 -11.58 -2.65 -6.31
N ASP A 172 -10.88 -1.65 -6.83
CA ASP A 172 -10.77 -1.47 -8.27
C ASP A 172 -9.98 -2.62 -8.92
N LEU A 173 -8.86 -3.03 -8.31
CA LEU A 173 -8.07 -4.17 -8.80
C LEU A 173 -8.87 -5.48 -8.77
N LEU A 174 -9.66 -5.72 -7.71
CA LEU A 174 -10.56 -6.88 -7.62
C LEU A 174 -11.61 -6.88 -8.73
N ARG A 175 -12.21 -5.71 -9.01
CA ARG A 175 -13.19 -5.54 -10.09
C ARG A 175 -12.57 -5.87 -11.45
N VAL A 176 -11.38 -5.34 -11.73
CA VAL A 176 -10.64 -5.61 -12.97
C VAL A 176 -10.25 -7.09 -13.08
N THR A 177 -9.83 -7.71 -11.97
CA THR A 177 -9.48 -9.13 -11.91
C THR A 177 -10.69 -10.02 -12.21
N ALA A 178 -11.85 -9.73 -11.62
CA ALA A 178 -13.08 -10.47 -11.87
C ALA A 178 -13.50 -10.39 -13.36
N GLN A 179 -13.45 -9.19 -13.95
CA GLN A 179 -13.75 -8.98 -15.37
C GLN A 179 -12.81 -9.78 -16.28
N ASN A 180 -11.52 -9.77 -15.99
CA ASN A 180 -10.52 -10.53 -16.75
C ASN A 180 -10.78 -12.04 -16.66
N HIS A 181 -11.09 -12.56 -15.47
CA HIS A 181 -11.37 -13.98 -15.27
C HIS A 181 -12.63 -14.45 -16.04
N ILE A 182 -13.70 -13.63 -16.06
CA ILE A 182 -14.91 -13.92 -16.84
C ILE A 182 -14.59 -13.98 -18.34
N GLN A 183 -13.82 -13.02 -18.85
CA GLN A 183 -13.41 -12.98 -20.26
C GLN A 183 -12.55 -14.18 -20.65
N ARG A 184 -11.63 -14.62 -19.77
CA ARG A 184 -10.81 -15.81 -19.99
C ARG A 184 -11.66 -17.08 -20.07
N ARG A 185 -12.64 -17.25 -19.17
CA ARG A 185 -13.56 -18.39 -19.21
C ARG A 185 -14.42 -18.42 -20.47
N ALA A 186 -14.91 -17.26 -20.93
CA ALA A 186 -15.71 -17.16 -22.15
C ALA A 186 -14.90 -17.51 -23.43
N ARG A 187 -13.58 -17.27 -23.45
CA ARG A 187 -12.71 -17.65 -24.57
C ARG A 187 -12.35 -19.15 -24.59
N GLN A 188 -12.45 -19.82 -23.45
CA GLN A 188 -12.13 -21.24 -23.30
C GLN A 188 -13.36 -22.15 -23.51
N THR A 189 -14.55 -21.60 -23.72
CA THR A 189 -15.75 -22.39 -24.03
C THR A 189 -15.69 -22.83 -25.50
N PRO A 190 -15.63 -24.14 -25.81
CA PRO A 190 -15.59 -24.61 -27.19
C PRO A 190 -16.87 -24.20 -27.92
N LYS A 191 -16.76 -23.78 -29.18
CA LYS A 191 -17.95 -23.70 -30.05
C LYS A 191 -18.61 -25.09 -30.07
N PRO A 192 -19.94 -25.20 -29.86
CA PRO A 192 -20.61 -26.47 -30.08
C PRO A 192 -20.36 -26.87 -31.53
N ASN A 193 -19.78 -28.06 -31.74
CA ASN A 193 -19.66 -28.65 -33.06
C ASN A 193 -21.09 -28.85 -33.58
N GLY A 194 -21.53 -27.95 -34.46
CA GLY A 194 -22.79 -28.07 -35.17
C GLY A 194 -22.77 -29.35 -36.00
N SER A 195 -23.76 -30.20 -35.73
CA SER A 195 -24.09 -31.42 -36.46
C SER A 195 -24.60 -31.13 -37.86
#